data_AF-A0A925MJ80-F1
#
_entry.id   AF-A0A925MJ80-F1
#
_cell.length_a   1.000
_cell.length_b   1.000
_cell.length_c   1.000
_cell.angle_alpha   90.00
_cell.angle_beta   90.00
_cell.angle_gamma   90.00
#
_symmetry.space_group_name_H-M   'P 1'
#
loop_
_entity.id
_entity.type
_entity.pdbx_description
1 polymer ?
#
loop_
_entity_poly.entity_id
_entity_poly.type
_entity_poly.pdbx_seq_one_letter_code
_entity_poly.pdbx_strand_id
1 'polypeptide(L)' 'MGLFDALTNNASEIPAAQAQEELGPLLIDGETVRKAYRLVRDLIAFTLPGPSFLSNTYETGTQ' A
#
# COMPACT_ATOMS: atom_id res chain seq x y z
N MET A 1 -19.81 -15.20 -14.43
CA MET A 1 -19.00 -16.26 -13.80
C MET A 1 -17.67 -16.38 -14.53
N GLY A 2 -16.71 -15.53 -14.20
CA GLY A 2 -15.35 -15.55 -14.74
C GLY A 2 -14.31 -15.19 -13.66
N LEU A 3 -13.02 -15.26 -13.98
CA LEU A 3 -11.93 -14.89 -13.05
C LEU A 3 -12.14 -13.51 -12.42
N PHE A 4 -12.67 -12.55 -13.18
CA PHE A 4 -13.00 -11.22 -12.68
C PHE A 4 -14.13 -11.21 -11.64
N ASP A 5 -15.16 -12.05 -11.79
CA ASP A 5 -16.21 -12.21 -10.76
C ASP A 5 -15.66 -12.89 -9.51
N ALA A 6 -14.74 -13.85 -9.68
CA ALA A 6 -14.11 -14.54 -8.56
C ALA A 6 -13.17 -13.62 -7.77
N LEU A 7 -12.46 -12.70 -8.43
CA LEU A 7 -11.64 -11.69 -7.77
C LEU A 7 -12.52 -10.64 -7.07
N THR A 8 -13.56 -10.13 -7.74
CA THR A 8 -14.40 -9.05 -7.20
C THR A 8 -15.27 -9.52 -6.04
N ASN A 9 -15.75 -10.77 -6.06
CA ASN A 9 -16.58 -11.33 -4.98
C ASN A 9 -15.75 -11.80 -3.76
N ASN A 10 -14.43 -11.96 -3.91
CA ASN A 10 -13.52 -12.37 -2.83
C ASN A 10 -12.56 -11.26 -2.37
N ALA A 11 -12.54 -10.11 -3.02
CA ALA A 11 -11.77 -8.95 -2.60
C ALA A 11 -12.65 -8.06 -1.72
N SER A 12 -12.34 -8.05 -0.42
CA SER A 12 -12.95 -7.11 0.53
C SER A 12 -11.96 -5.98 0.81
N GLU A 13 -12.45 -4.73 0.73
CA GLU A 13 -11.66 -3.59 1.19
C GLU A 13 -11.57 -3.64 2.71
N ILE A 14 -10.36 -3.49 3.25
CA ILE A 14 -10.11 -3.42 4.69
C ILE A 14 -9.61 -2.03 5.08
N PRO A 15 -9.88 -1.57 6.31
CA PRO A 15 -9.38 -0.28 6.78
C PRO A 15 -7.86 -0.20 6.68
N ALA A 16 -7.36 0.90 6.12
CA ALA A 16 -5.92 1.13 5.99
C ALA A 16 -5.17 1.10 7.32
N ALA A 17 -5.82 1.57 8.41
CA ALA A 17 -5.26 1.51 9.76
C ALA A 17 -5.06 0.07 10.27
N GLN A 18 -6.01 -0.83 9.98
CA GLN A 18 -5.90 -2.25 10.33
C GLN A 18 -4.77 -2.91 9.54
N ALA A 19 -4.67 -2.60 8.24
CA ALA A 19 -3.59 -3.10 7.41
C ALA A 19 -2.21 -2.54 7.82
N GLN A 20 -2.13 -1.28 8.29
CA GLN A 20 -0.90 -0.67 8.80
C GLN A 20 -0.38 -1.41 10.04
N GLU A 21 -1.27 -1.82 10.93
CA GLU A 21 -0.91 -2.57 12.14
C GLU A 21 -0.44 -3.99 11.81
N GLU A 22 -1.16 -4.69 10.93
CA GLU A 22 -0.83 -6.06 10.53
C GLU A 22 0.46 -6.14 9.70
N LEU A 23 0.67 -5.18 8.78
CA LEU A 23 1.84 -5.15 7.90
C LEU A 23 3.02 -4.39 8.51
N GLY A 24 2.85 -3.71 9.64
CA GLY A 24 3.88 -2.86 10.26
C GLY A 24 5.30 -3.43 10.26
N PRO A 25 5.52 -4.71 10.64
CA PRO A 25 6.85 -5.34 10.62
C PRO A 25 7.47 -5.55 9.23
N LEU A 26 6.65 -5.52 8.17
CA LEU A 26 7.05 -5.68 6.77
C LEU A 26 7.22 -4.34 6.06
N LEU A 27 6.69 -3.26 6.64
CA LEU A 27 6.79 -1.91 6.10
C LEU A 27 8.16 -1.31 6.41
N ILE A 28 8.65 -0.48 5.48
CA ILE A 28 9.85 0.31 5.69
C ILE A 28 9.52 1.48 6.64
N ASP A 29 10.47 1.90 7.47
CA ASP A 29 10.29 3.04 8.37
C ASP A 29 9.79 4.29 7.61
N GLY A 30 8.65 4.83 8.08
CA GLY A 30 7.98 5.98 7.49
C GLY A 30 6.97 5.67 6.38
N GLU A 31 6.77 4.41 6.03
CA GLU A 31 5.79 3.98 5.03
C GLU A 31 4.36 3.96 5.59
N THR A 32 3.40 4.51 4.83
CA THR A 32 1.99 4.59 5.23
C THR A 32 1.09 3.87 4.25
N VAL A 33 0.31 2.91 4.75
CA VAL A 33 -0.74 2.21 4.01
C VAL A 33 -1.89 3.17 3.74
N ARG A 34 -2.20 3.39 2.46
CA ARG A 34 -3.34 4.23 2.06
C ARG A 34 -4.59 3.44 1.71
N LYS A 35 -4.42 2.26 1.12
CA LYS A 35 -5.50 1.36 0.73
C LYS A 35 -5.04 -0.07 0.85
N ALA A 36 -5.95 -0.93 1.28
CA ALA A 36 -5.69 -2.34 1.46
C ALA A 36 -6.91 -3.16 1.02
N TYR A 37 -6.65 -4.18 0.22
CA TYR A 37 -7.67 -5.11 -0.26
C TYR A 37 -7.27 -6.52 0.14
N ARG A 38 -8.13 -7.17 0.93
CA ARG A 38 -7.96 -8.56 1.33
C ARG A 38 -8.68 -9.44 0.31
N LEU A 39 -7.92 -10.17 -0.48
CA LEU A 39 -8.44 -11.28 -1.27
C LEU A 39 -8.58 -12.50 -0.35
N VAL A 40 -9.51 -13.41 -0.66
CA VAL A 40 -9.74 -14.65 0.11
C VAL A 40 -8.49 -15.55 0.27
N ARG A 41 -7.38 -15.23 -0.40
CA ARG A 41 -6.07 -15.88 -0.18
C ARG A 41 -4.86 -14.95 0.01
N ASP A 42 -4.90 -13.68 -0.42
CA ASP A 42 -3.73 -12.79 -0.42
C ASP A 42 -4.12 -11.34 -0.06
N LEU A 43 -3.21 -10.59 0.56
CA LEU A 43 -3.38 -9.15 0.83
C LEU A 43 -2.58 -8.34 -0.20
N ILE A 44 -3.25 -7.46 -0.93
CA ILE A 44 -2.58 -6.48 -1.81
C ILE A 44 -2.66 -5.13 -1.12
N ALA A 45 -1.50 -4.63 -0.66
CA ALA A 45 -1.35 -3.31 -0.06
C ALA A 45 -0.54 -2.39 -0.97
N PHE A 46 -1.06 -1.18 -1.18
CA PHE A 46 -0.34 -0.13 -1.90
C PHE A 46 0.20 0.88 -0.89
N THR A 47 1.52 1.02 -0.90
CA THR A 47 2.26 1.87 0.01
C THR A 47 3.04 2.92 -0.78
N LEU A 48 3.27 4.05 -0.14
CA LEU A 48 4.02 5.16 -0.73
C LEU A 48 5.14 5.56 0.23
N PRO A 49 6.29 6.05 -0.28
CA PRO A 49 7.33 6.62 0.55
C PRO A 49 6.73 7.69 1.48
N GLY A 50 7.17 7.68 2.72
CA GLY A 50 6.75 8.68 3.71
C GLY A 50 7.03 10.11 3.23
N PRO A 51 6.35 11.12 3.82
CA PRO A 51 6.53 12.53 3.46
C PRO A 51 7.99 13.00 3.59
N SER A 52 8.79 12.35 4.44
CA SER A 52 10.23 12.59 4.62
C SER A 52 11.10 12.17 3.43
N PHE A 53 10.60 11.30 2.54
CA PHE A 53 11.37 10.79 1.41
C PHE A 53 11.21 11.64 0.14
N LEU A 54 10.23 12.55 0.12
CA LEU A 54 9.93 13.41 -1.04
C LEU A 54 10.81 14.67 -1.10
N SER A 55 11.71 14.89 -0.14
CA SER A 55 12.46 16.14 -0.01
C SER A 55 13.83 16.18 -0.68
N ASN A 56 14.27 15.12 -1.40
CA ASN A 56 15.65 15.06 -1.88
C ASN A 56 15.85 14.89 -3.39
N THR A 57 14.94 15.40 -4.22
CA THR A 57 15.11 15.35 -5.68
C THR A 57 14.67 16.64 -6.36
N TYR A 58 15.49 17.70 -6.25
CA TYR A 58 15.73 18.69 -7.32
C TYR A 58 16.90 19.66 -6.99
N GLU A 59 18.09 19.15 -6.64
CA GLU A 59 19.30 19.96 -6.83
C GLU A 59 19.96 19.56 -8.16
N THR A 60 19.28 19.89 -9.25
CA THR A 60 19.90 19.87 -10.58
C THR A 60 20.84 21.07 -10.65
N GLY A 61 22.12 20.82 -10.37
CA GLY A 61 23.18 21.79 -10.58
C GLY A 61 23.07 22.39 -11.98
N THR A 62 22.76 23.68 -12.03
CA THR A 62 23.03 24.54 -13.19
C THR A 62 23.96 25.62 -12.68
N GLN A 63 25.24 25.42 -13.07
CA GLN A 63 26.37 26.35 -13.18
C GLN A 63 26.21 27.76 -12.62
#